data_AF-A0A7H5F4R8-F1
#
_entry.id   AF-A0A7H5F4R8-F1
#
_cell.length_a   1.000
_cell.length_b   1.000
_cell.length_c   1.000
_cell.angle_alpha   90.00
_cell.angle_beta   90.00
_cell.angle_gamma   90.00
#
_symmetry.space_group_name_H-M   'P 1'
#
loop_
_entity.id
_entity.type
_entity.pdbx_description
1 polymer ?
#
loop_
_entity_poly.entity_id
_entity_poly.type
_entity_poly.pdbx_seq_one_letter_code
_entity_poly.pdbx_strand_id
1 'polypeptide(L)'
;MKQLQELAGVPSRATVRQILKGNGQVKATESLTHKLYDLVRKGDLDDDGIVKKLYGNNRTPSYGPYRTLKTRLRHILVQAILLDEVEMPKFSTYNDAYKHGYRQLAIARILISQRAYTSAREIGRYTYNQVKPFEIVSILKDVTDLLSSLYLGVGYNEEKFNEFDALCEYYTEAEFAVAKLQRYMRRIRNGIYAHRDSPYEIGQQANKYFMECYFMIEKYPNVSLIQSLLADLEVTGCMLRGEYIEAISASERGSARLSKCHGVSRNNLGFLALNSVECTLRIGDFSLGLEQISKAKEMIPAQSINGIKLLELSIRLGLLTGEYKYSYLQLTSLDRKFLNRVFTPRHIEYWRIIEAYVHLLISAGKIPIDNSDPKLPKFRLNRFLNNVPTYARNKRGMNIQILIIQAMFLIIERKYSLAIDRVESLERYCSRYLKKDENFRNNCFFKLLTTAINANFNRTATKRKSAVIYQKMISADELKSHNVLEWIPYEKLWEILLDSLVEDRKMSVA
;
A
#
# COMPACT_ATOMS: atom_id res chain seq x y z
N MET A 1 -18.23 16.21 -0.40
CA MET A 1 -18.64 15.10 0.50
C MET A 1 -17.49 14.28 1.09
N LYS A 2 -16.59 13.68 0.29
CA LYS A 2 -15.55 12.73 0.76
C LYS A 2 -14.75 13.16 2.01
N GLN A 3 -14.21 14.38 2.03
CA GLN A 3 -13.49 14.93 3.20
C GLN A 3 -14.34 14.93 4.48
N LEU A 4 -15.64 15.24 4.37
CA LEU A 4 -16.54 15.29 5.51
C LEU A 4 -16.85 13.87 6.04
N GLN A 5 -16.91 12.89 5.14
CA GLN A 5 -17.05 11.47 5.50
C GLN A 5 -15.80 10.96 6.22
N GLU A 6 -14.61 11.30 5.71
CA GLU A 6 -13.33 10.99 6.37
C GLU A 6 -13.29 11.59 7.78
N LEU A 7 -13.57 12.89 7.93
CA LEU A 7 -13.64 13.56 9.23
C LEU A 7 -14.69 12.94 10.17
N ALA A 8 -15.85 12.54 9.64
CA ALA A 8 -16.91 11.92 10.44
C ALA A 8 -16.53 10.54 10.97
N GLY A 9 -15.52 9.88 10.39
CA GLY A 9 -15.01 8.58 10.81
C GLY A 9 -14.01 8.64 11.96
N VAL A 10 -13.37 9.80 12.20
CA VAL A 10 -12.25 9.93 13.17
C VAL A 10 -12.73 9.95 14.63
N PRO A 11 -13.61 10.87 15.07
CA PRO A 11 -14.03 10.90 16.46
C PRO A 11 -15.05 9.80 16.79
N SER A 12 -15.13 9.43 18.05
CA SER A 12 -16.12 8.53 18.61
C SER A 12 -17.52 9.11 18.47
N ARG A 13 -18.49 8.22 18.31
CA ARG A 13 -19.90 8.61 18.21
C ARG A 13 -20.39 9.24 19.50
N ALA A 14 -19.84 8.86 20.66
CA ALA A 14 -20.24 9.36 21.97
C ALA A 14 -19.94 10.85 22.09
N THR A 15 -18.71 11.26 21.81
CA THR A 15 -18.27 12.67 21.89
C THR A 15 -18.99 13.55 20.90
N VAL A 16 -19.13 13.12 19.64
CA VAL A 16 -19.89 13.89 18.64
C VAL A 16 -21.33 14.10 19.10
N ARG A 17 -21.99 13.05 19.63
CA ARG A 17 -23.35 13.15 20.16
C ARG A 17 -23.43 14.02 21.40
N GLN A 18 -22.42 14.04 22.26
CA GLN A 18 -22.36 14.92 23.42
C GLN A 18 -22.30 16.40 23.01
N ILE A 19 -21.46 16.76 22.04
CA ILE A 19 -21.38 18.14 21.52
C ILE A 19 -22.68 18.54 20.84
N LEU A 20 -23.27 17.62 20.06
CA LEU A 20 -24.58 17.84 19.44
C LEU A 20 -25.70 18.06 20.47
N LYS A 21 -25.62 17.44 21.66
CA LYS A 21 -26.55 17.63 22.78
C LYS A 21 -26.29 18.93 23.56
N GLY A 22 -25.03 19.30 23.76
CA GLY A 22 -24.63 20.48 24.54
C GLY A 22 -25.00 21.83 23.92
N ASN A 23 -25.30 21.88 22.62
CA ASN A 23 -25.68 23.10 21.90
C ASN A 23 -27.17 23.50 22.03
N GLY A 24 -27.88 23.03 23.06
CA GLY A 24 -29.03 23.75 23.61
C GLY A 24 -30.30 23.89 22.75
N GLN A 25 -30.62 22.99 21.81
CA GLN A 25 -31.96 22.98 21.19
C GLN A 25 -32.49 21.59 20.86
N VAL A 26 -33.67 21.29 21.43
CA VAL A 26 -34.66 20.25 21.08
C VAL A 26 -34.12 18.81 21.12
N LYS A 27 -34.96 17.82 21.48
CA LYS A 27 -34.65 16.37 21.45
C LYS A 27 -33.52 16.05 20.46
N ALA A 28 -32.29 15.86 20.95
CA ALA A 28 -31.05 16.00 20.16
C ALA A 28 -30.99 15.11 18.91
N THR A 29 -31.87 14.12 18.81
CA THR A 29 -32.11 13.21 17.67
C THR A 29 -32.80 13.85 16.46
N GLU A 30 -33.39 15.06 16.56
CA GLU A 30 -34.18 15.65 15.47
C GLU A 30 -33.47 16.73 14.66
N SER A 31 -32.34 17.28 15.14
CA SER A 31 -31.65 18.36 14.44
C SER A 31 -31.14 17.94 13.06
N LEU A 32 -31.22 18.84 12.07
CA LEU A 32 -30.68 18.60 10.73
C LEU A 32 -29.19 18.28 10.76
N THR A 33 -28.45 18.79 11.76
CA THR A 33 -27.02 18.51 11.92
C THR A 33 -26.76 17.08 12.37
N HIS A 34 -27.59 16.53 13.28
CA HIS A 34 -27.54 15.12 13.66
C HIS A 34 -27.88 14.23 12.48
N LYS A 35 -28.97 14.52 11.76
CA LYS A 35 -29.37 13.77 10.57
C LYS A 35 -28.28 13.79 9.51
N LEU A 36 -27.64 14.94 9.28
CA LEU A 36 -26.50 15.04 8.37
C LEU A 36 -25.33 14.15 8.83
N TYR A 37 -24.97 14.16 10.12
CA TYR A 37 -23.90 13.33 10.65
C TYR A 37 -24.16 11.83 10.40
N ASP A 38 -25.37 11.35 10.71
CA ASP A 38 -25.71 9.94 10.50
C ASP A 38 -25.66 9.56 9.02
N LEU A 39 -26.18 10.41 8.13
CA LEU A 39 -26.14 10.16 6.68
C LEU A 39 -24.71 10.15 6.14
N VAL A 40 -23.88 11.11 6.56
CA VAL A 40 -22.47 11.19 6.17
C VAL A 40 -21.70 9.97 6.66
N ARG A 41 -21.89 9.56 7.92
CA ARG A 41 -21.17 8.43 8.50
C ARG A 41 -21.65 7.09 7.98
N LYS A 42 -22.92 6.98 7.57
CA LYS A 42 -23.46 5.79 6.90
C LYS A 42 -22.81 5.60 5.53
N GLY A 43 -22.62 6.69 4.77
CA GLY A 43 -21.90 6.68 3.51
C GLY A 43 -22.69 6.16 2.30
N ASP A 44 -23.98 5.84 2.47
CA ASP A 44 -24.82 5.25 1.41
C ASP A 44 -25.33 6.25 0.37
N LEU A 45 -25.18 7.55 0.62
CA LEU A 45 -25.69 8.62 -0.24
C LEU A 45 -24.56 9.56 -0.64
N ASP A 46 -24.61 10.03 -1.89
CA ASP A 46 -23.78 11.11 -2.39
C ASP A 46 -24.29 12.49 -1.91
N ASP A 47 -23.55 13.56 -2.24
CA ASP A 47 -23.88 14.93 -1.79
C ASP A 47 -25.29 15.36 -2.26
N ASP A 48 -25.69 14.92 -3.46
CA ASP A 48 -27.02 15.14 -4.06
C ASP A 48 -28.13 14.37 -3.32
N GLY A 49 -27.91 13.09 -3.01
CA GLY A 49 -28.86 12.28 -2.27
C GLY A 49 -29.07 12.80 -0.85
N ILE A 50 -28.00 13.26 -0.19
CA ILE A 50 -28.08 13.81 1.17
C ILE A 50 -28.89 15.11 1.20
N VAL A 51 -28.63 16.06 0.29
CA VAL A 51 -29.38 17.33 0.29
C VAL A 51 -30.86 17.12 -0.02
N LYS A 52 -31.19 16.22 -0.95
CA LYS A 52 -32.58 15.88 -1.27
C LYS A 52 -33.30 15.25 -0.09
N LYS A 53 -32.60 14.37 0.64
CA LYS A 53 -33.15 13.72 1.84
C LYS A 53 -33.35 14.69 3.02
N LEU A 54 -32.52 15.72 3.15
CA LEU A 54 -32.61 16.69 4.24
C LEU A 54 -33.53 17.89 3.94
N TYR A 55 -33.59 18.34 2.68
CA TYR A 55 -34.28 19.58 2.30
C TYR A 55 -35.29 19.43 1.15
N GLY A 56 -35.52 18.22 0.64
CA GLY A 56 -36.48 17.91 -0.43
C GLY A 56 -35.85 17.81 -1.83
N ASN A 57 -36.57 17.16 -2.75
CA ASN A 57 -36.08 16.74 -4.07
C ASN A 57 -35.65 17.89 -5.00
N ASN A 58 -36.15 19.10 -4.79
CA ASN A 58 -35.86 20.27 -5.63
C ASN A 58 -34.56 20.99 -5.23
N ARG A 59 -33.81 20.47 -4.25
CA ARG A 59 -32.60 21.10 -3.72
C ARG A 59 -31.36 20.37 -4.21
N THR A 60 -30.32 21.15 -4.49
CA THR A 60 -29.01 20.69 -4.96
C THR A 60 -27.93 21.04 -3.93
N PRO A 61 -26.70 20.48 -4.02
CA PRO A 61 -25.66 20.74 -3.04
C PRO A 61 -25.19 22.20 -2.94
N SER A 62 -25.54 23.05 -3.91
CA SER A 62 -25.27 24.49 -3.89
C SER A 62 -26.23 25.27 -2.97
N TYR A 63 -27.31 24.63 -2.50
CA TYR A 63 -28.28 25.24 -1.59
C TYR A 63 -27.59 25.81 -0.35
N GLY A 64 -27.74 27.12 -0.14
CA GLY A 64 -27.03 27.88 0.91
C GLY A 64 -27.15 27.26 2.30
N PRO A 65 -28.37 26.98 2.80
CA PRO A 65 -28.57 26.36 4.11
C PRO A 65 -27.88 24.99 4.27
N TYR A 66 -27.82 24.19 3.19
CA TYR A 66 -27.11 22.92 3.22
C TYR A 66 -25.58 23.10 3.30
N ARG A 67 -25.01 24.09 2.62
CA ARG A 67 -23.59 24.45 2.76
C ARG A 67 -23.26 24.90 4.18
N THR A 68 -24.10 25.75 4.77
CA THR A 68 -23.96 26.18 6.18
C THR A 68 -24.03 24.98 7.14
N LEU A 69 -24.95 24.05 6.89
CA LEU A 69 -25.09 22.81 7.68
C LEU A 69 -23.83 21.94 7.61
N LYS A 70 -23.22 21.80 6.43
CA LYS A 70 -21.94 21.08 6.26
C LYS A 70 -20.79 21.76 7.01
N THR A 71 -20.70 23.09 6.95
CA THR A 71 -19.69 23.84 7.71
C THR A 71 -19.87 23.68 9.21
N ARG A 72 -21.11 23.77 9.71
CA ARG A 72 -21.42 23.53 11.13
C ARG A 72 -21.03 22.13 11.56
N LEU A 73 -21.39 21.10 10.79
CA LEU A 73 -20.99 19.72 11.10
C LEU A 73 -19.47 19.57 11.11
N ARG A 74 -18.75 20.20 10.16
CA ARG A 74 -17.28 20.19 10.15
C ARG A 74 -16.70 20.76 11.45
N HIS A 75 -17.20 21.90 11.92
CA HIS A 75 -16.72 22.50 13.17
C HIS A 75 -16.97 21.59 14.38
N ILE A 76 -18.16 20.98 14.45
CA ILE A 76 -18.51 20.02 15.51
C ILE A 76 -17.58 18.80 15.47
N LEU A 77 -17.27 18.27 14.29
CA LEU A 77 -16.36 17.13 14.17
C LEU A 77 -14.93 17.49 14.58
N VAL A 78 -14.44 18.67 14.22
CA VAL A 78 -13.12 19.15 14.65
C VAL A 78 -13.08 19.33 16.17
N GLN A 79 -14.11 19.93 16.76
CA GLN A 79 -14.23 20.05 18.22
C GLN A 79 -14.32 18.67 18.89
N ALA A 80 -15.05 17.73 18.30
CA ALA A 80 -15.13 16.36 18.79
C ALA A 80 -13.77 15.69 18.83
N ILE A 81 -12.93 15.82 17.80
CA ILE A 81 -11.59 15.24 17.76
C ILE A 81 -10.70 15.74 18.91
N LEU A 82 -10.85 17.00 19.30
CA LEU A 82 -10.15 17.57 20.45
C LEU A 82 -10.66 17.00 21.78
N LEU A 83 -11.97 16.75 21.89
CA LEU A 83 -12.63 16.27 23.11
C LEU A 83 -12.72 14.74 23.24
N ASP A 84 -12.39 13.98 22.18
CA ASP A 84 -12.78 12.56 22.05
C ASP A 84 -12.14 11.59 23.05
N GLU A 85 -11.16 12.05 23.82
CA GLU A 85 -10.42 11.22 24.77
C GLU A 85 -10.22 11.99 26.08
N VAL A 86 -11.31 12.11 26.84
CA VAL A 86 -11.30 12.53 28.24
C VAL A 86 -10.87 11.37 29.18
N GLU A 87 -10.52 10.20 28.64
CA GLU A 87 -9.81 9.18 29.44
C GLU A 87 -8.39 9.67 29.78
N MET A 88 -7.88 9.22 30.94
CA MET A 88 -6.50 9.45 31.38
C MET A 88 -5.51 9.27 30.20
N PRO A 89 -4.57 10.20 29.97
CA PRO A 89 -3.58 10.07 28.90
C PRO A 89 -2.88 8.71 28.93
N LYS A 90 -2.90 7.99 27.81
CA LYS A 90 -2.22 6.70 27.68
C LYS A 90 -0.89 6.88 26.96
N PHE A 91 0.12 6.15 27.39
CA PHE A 91 1.48 6.19 26.83
C PHE A 91 2.03 4.77 26.64
N SER A 92 1.16 3.85 26.23
CA SER A 92 1.51 2.44 26.02
C SER A 92 2.23 2.16 24.70
N THR A 93 2.01 3.00 23.69
CA THR A 93 2.58 2.82 22.35
C THR A 93 3.11 4.15 21.81
N TYR A 94 3.96 4.08 20.78
CA TYR A 94 4.45 5.27 20.08
C TYR A 94 3.30 6.18 19.61
N ASN A 95 2.23 5.60 19.06
CA ASN A 95 1.09 6.38 18.57
C ASN A 95 0.32 7.05 19.71
N ASP A 96 0.17 6.37 20.84
CA ASP A 96 -0.46 6.96 22.03
C ASP A 96 0.39 8.13 22.54
N ALA A 97 1.71 7.92 22.68
CA ALA A 97 2.64 8.95 23.11
C ALA A 97 2.71 10.14 22.15
N TYR A 98 2.66 9.89 20.84
CA TYR A 98 2.60 10.93 19.82
C TYR A 98 1.34 11.79 19.99
N LYS A 99 0.17 11.14 20.05
CA LYS A 99 -1.12 11.82 20.13
C LYS A 99 -1.31 12.57 21.45
N HIS A 100 -1.08 11.90 22.57
CA HIS A 100 -1.25 12.49 23.90
C HIS A 100 -0.15 13.51 24.22
N GLY A 101 1.08 13.29 23.75
CA GLY A 101 2.18 14.23 23.92
C GLY A 101 1.89 15.58 23.27
N TYR A 102 1.41 15.62 22.02
CA TYR A 102 1.03 16.88 21.37
C TYR A 102 -0.09 17.61 22.10
N ARG A 103 -1.07 16.88 22.63
CA ARG A 103 -2.16 17.49 23.40
C ARG A 103 -1.66 18.11 24.70
N GLN A 104 -0.84 17.38 25.46
CA GLN A 104 -0.28 17.89 26.70
C GLN A 104 0.66 19.08 26.47
N LEU A 105 1.47 19.04 25.41
CA LEU A 105 2.29 20.18 25.00
C LEU A 105 1.42 21.41 24.65
N ALA A 106 0.31 21.22 23.92
CA ALA A 106 -0.62 22.31 23.63
C ALA A 106 -1.25 22.88 24.90
N ILE A 107 -1.65 22.02 25.85
CA ILE A 107 -2.18 22.45 27.16
C ILE A 107 -1.13 23.25 27.93
N ALA A 108 0.12 22.77 28.00
CA ALA A 108 1.21 23.48 28.67
C ALA A 108 1.42 24.88 28.07
N ARG A 109 1.44 25.00 26.73
CA ARG A 109 1.53 26.30 26.04
C ARG A 109 0.36 27.22 26.36
N ILE A 110 -0.87 26.70 26.45
CA ILE A 110 -2.06 27.48 26.84
C ILE A 110 -1.92 27.97 28.28
N LEU A 111 -1.50 27.11 29.22
CA LEU A 111 -1.31 27.49 30.62
C LEU A 111 -0.25 28.58 30.78
N ILE A 112 0.84 28.52 30.01
CA ILE A 112 1.86 29.60 29.97
C ILE A 112 1.22 30.92 29.52
N SER A 113 0.41 30.91 28.46
CA SER A 113 -0.27 32.12 27.98
C SER A 113 -1.24 32.71 29.02
N GLN A 114 -1.77 31.87 29.91
CA GLN A 114 -2.64 32.24 31.02
C GLN A 114 -1.88 32.51 32.33
N ARG A 115 -0.53 32.54 32.29
CA ARG A 115 0.36 32.76 33.45
C ARG A 115 0.28 31.68 34.55
N ALA A 116 -0.25 30.51 34.24
CA ALA A 116 -0.31 29.35 35.13
C ALA A 116 0.99 28.53 35.06
N TYR A 117 2.14 29.16 35.37
CA TYR A 117 3.48 28.61 35.13
C TYR A 117 3.78 27.32 35.91
N THR A 118 3.35 27.22 37.17
CA THR A 118 3.57 26.01 37.99
C THR A 118 2.89 24.79 37.37
N SER A 119 1.62 24.92 36.98
CA SER A 119 0.86 23.86 36.32
C SER A 119 1.43 23.54 34.94
N ALA A 120 1.84 24.55 34.17
CA ALA A 120 2.50 24.33 32.88
C ALA A 120 3.79 23.51 33.03
N ARG A 121 4.59 23.79 34.08
CA ARG A 121 5.82 23.06 34.38
C ARG A 121 5.56 21.61 34.76
N GLU A 122 4.56 21.36 35.60
CA GLU A 122 4.16 19.99 35.98
C GLU A 122 3.71 19.18 34.77
N ILE A 123 2.82 19.74 33.94
CA ILE A 123 2.36 19.09 32.72
C ILE A 123 3.52 18.89 31.74
N GLY A 124 4.40 19.87 31.57
CA GLY A 124 5.59 19.77 30.72
C GLY A 124 6.50 18.61 31.15
N ARG A 125 6.83 18.52 32.45
CA ARG A 125 7.66 17.42 33.00
C ARG A 125 7.00 16.06 32.82
N TYR A 126 5.70 15.97 33.11
CA TYR A 126 4.94 14.75 32.89
C TYR A 126 5.00 14.33 31.42
N THR A 127 4.77 15.27 30.50
CA THR A 127 4.84 15.04 29.05
C THR A 127 6.22 14.55 28.62
N TYR A 128 7.29 15.21 29.07
CA TYR A 128 8.66 14.80 28.78
C TYR A 128 8.90 13.35 29.21
N ASN A 129 8.62 13.02 30.47
CA ASN A 129 8.87 11.69 31.03
C ASN A 129 8.11 10.58 30.29
N GLN A 130 6.89 10.87 29.85
CA GLN A 130 6.06 9.89 29.15
C GLN A 130 6.45 9.72 27.67
N VAL A 131 6.98 10.77 27.04
CA VAL A 131 7.32 10.77 25.61
C VAL A 131 8.78 10.37 25.36
N LYS A 132 9.69 10.67 26.29
CA LYS A 132 11.14 10.42 26.18
C LYS A 132 11.48 8.98 25.80
N PRO A 133 10.87 7.93 26.39
CA PRO A 133 11.15 6.54 26.00
C PRO A 133 10.92 6.28 24.50
N PHE A 134 10.02 7.00 23.85
CA PHE A 134 9.68 6.83 22.43
C PHE A 134 10.54 7.68 21.49
N GLU A 135 11.37 8.59 22.02
CA GLU A 135 12.22 9.51 21.26
C GLU A 135 11.44 10.29 20.17
N ILE A 136 10.27 10.81 20.53
CA ILE A 136 9.45 11.64 19.61
C ILE A 136 10.06 13.05 19.53
N VAL A 137 11.04 13.19 18.66
CA VAL A 137 11.89 14.38 18.48
C VAL A 137 11.10 15.69 18.47
N SER A 138 10.04 15.79 17.67
CA SER A 138 9.27 17.03 17.51
C SER A 138 8.57 17.49 18.79
N ILE A 139 8.12 16.55 19.63
CA ILE A 139 7.50 16.87 20.92
C ILE A 139 8.59 17.15 21.96
N LEU A 140 9.64 16.34 21.97
CA LEU A 140 10.72 16.48 22.95
C LEU A 140 11.45 17.80 22.79
N LYS A 141 11.80 18.21 21.56
CA LYS A 141 12.36 19.52 21.25
C LYS A 141 11.52 20.65 21.85
N ASP A 142 10.21 20.63 21.62
CA ASP A 142 9.32 21.69 22.05
C ASP A 142 9.04 21.68 23.56
N VAL A 143 8.98 20.50 24.17
CA VAL A 143 8.79 20.36 25.62
C VAL A 143 10.06 20.76 26.38
N THR A 144 11.25 20.42 25.87
CA THR A 144 12.52 20.81 26.50
C THR A 144 12.75 22.31 26.42
N ASP A 145 12.44 22.94 25.28
CA ASP A 145 12.45 24.41 25.10
C ASP A 145 11.49 25.12 26.07
N LEU A 146 10.29 24.57 26.20
CA LEU A 146 9.29 25.06 27.15
C LEU A 146 9.79 24.93 28.59
N LEU A 147 10.38 23.78 28.96
CA LEU A 147 10.83 23.51 30.31
C LEU A 147 12.06 24.33 30.69
N SER A 148 13.05 24.49 29.80
CA SER A 148 14.20 25.36 30.04
C SER A 148 13.73 26.79 30.35
N SER A 149 12.81 27.30 29.53
CA SER A 149 12.20 28.62 29.76
C SER A 149 11.45 28.74 31.10
N LEU A 150 10.76 27.68 31.53
CA LEU A 150 10.00 27.67 32.80
C LEU A 150 10.88 27.53 34.06
N TYR A 151 12.14 27.15 33.92
CA TYR A 151 13.13 27.18 35.00
C TYR A 151 13.94 28.48 35.04
N LEU A 152 13.50 29.50 34.31
CA LEU A 152 13.96 30.88 34.45
C LEU A 152 12.97 31.71 35.29
N GLY A 153 13.41 32.88 35.76
CA GLY A 153 12.55 33.84 36.48
C GLY A 153 12.15 33.40 37.90
N VAL A 154 10.87 33.57 38.26
CA VAL A 154 10.38 33.30 39.64
C VAL A 154 10.54 31.83 40.05
N GLY A 155 10.56 30.91 39.08
CA GLY A 155 10.78 29.48 39.29
C GLY A 155 12.22 29.02 39.08
N TYR A 156 13.20 29.92 39.20
CA TYR A 156 14.59 29.68 38.80
C TYR A 156 15.19 28.43 39.43
N ASN A 157 15.82 27.60 38.60
CA ASN A 157 16.63 26.48 39.01
C ASN A 157 17.71 26.26 37.94
N GLU A 158 18.95 26.62 38.26
CA GLU A 158 20.08 26.59 37.32
C GLU A 158 20.36 25.17 36.79
N GLU A 159 20.38 24.18 37.68
CA GLU A 159 20.64 22.78 37.33
C GLU A 159 19.60 22.27 36.33
N LYS A 160 18.32 22.52 36.60
CA LYS A 160 17.22 22.11 35.73
C LYS A 160 17.17 22.90 34.43
N PHE A 161 17.51 24.19 34.47
CA PHE A 161 17.67 24.99 33.26
C PHE A 161 18.73 24.37 32.35
N ASN A 162 19.94 24.15 32.85
CA ASN A 162 21.05 23.59 32.09
C ASN A 162 20.74 22.17 31.57
N GLU A 163 20.07 21.33 32.37
CA GLU A 163 19.62 20.00 31.95
C GLU A 163 18.68 20.08 30.73
N PHE A 164 17.61 20.88 30.81
CA PHE A 164 16.63 20.98 29.74
C PHE A 164 17.14 21.78 28.53
N ASP A 165 18.05 22.73 28.73
CA ASP A 165 18.69 23.49 27.65
C ASP A 165 19.58 22.59 26.79
N ALA A 166 20.44 21.78 27.42
CA ALA A 166 21.27 20.80 26.71
C ALA A 166 20.42 19.74 25.96
N LEU A 167 19.32 19.29 26.57
CA LEU A 167 18.36 18.41 25.89
C LEU A 167 17.67 19.11 24.72
N CYS A 168 17.32 20.39 24.85
CA CYS A 168 16.73 21.19 23.79
C CYS A 168 17.68 21.33 22.59
N GLU A 169 18.97 21.60 22.85
CA GLU A 169 20.00 21.62 21.82
C GLU A 169 20.07 20.28 21.07
N TYR A 170 20.20 19.17 21.82
CA TYR A 170 20.23 17.82 21.23
C TYR A 170 19.01 17.53 20.34
N TYR A 171 17.80 17.83 20.82
CA TYR A 171 16.58 17.56 20.06
C TYR A 171 16.36 18.51 18.90
N THR A 172 16.88 19.74 18.97
CA THR A 172 16.89 20.68 17.85
C THR A 172 17.79 20.16 16.72
N GLU A 173 18.97 19.63 17.05
CA GLU A 173 19.83 19.00 16.06
C GLU A 173 19.19 17.73 15.47
N ALA A 174 18.54 16.91 16.31
CA ALA A 174 17.82 15.72 15.85
C ALA A 174 16.65 16.09 14.92
N GLU A 175 15.92 17.18 15.20
CA GLU A 175 14.83 17.68 14.36
C GLU A 175 15.35 18.13 13.00
N PHE A 176 16.50 18.82 12.98
CA PHE A 176 17.17 19.17 11.73
C PHE A 176 17.58 17.93 10.92
N ALA A 177 18.13 16.91 11.59
CA ALA A 177 18.48 15.63 10.95
C ALA A 177 17.24 14.94 10.33
N VAL A 178 16.11 14.89 11.07
CA VAL A 178 14.83 14.37 10.57
C VAL A 178 14.36 15.16 9.34
N ALA A 179 14.37 16.49 9.40
CA ALA A 179 13.94 17.35 8.29
C ALA A 179 14.78 17.13 7.03
N LYS A 180 16.11 16.98 7.20
CA LYS A 180 17.06 16.67 6.12
C LYS A 180 16.76 15.32 5.48
N LEU A 181 16.62 14.25 6.27
CA LEU A 181 16.29 12.91 5.76
C LEU A 181 14.94 12.88 5.06
N GLN A 182 13.91 13.51 5.62
CA GLN A 182 12.58 13.61 4.99
C GLN A 182 12.63 14.38 3.66
N ARG A 183 13.48 15.40 3.54
CA ARG A 183 13.70 16.11 2.27
C ARG A 183 14.35 15.18 1.24
N TYR A 184 15.36 14.40 1.62
CA TYR A 184 16.01 13.43 0.74
C TYR A 184 15.02 12.36 0.26
N MET A 185 14.26 11.75 1.17
CA MET A 185 13.22 10.78 0.81
C MET A 185 12.15 11.36 -0.12
N ARG A 186 11.70 12.60 0.11
CA ARG A 186 10.77 13.29 -0.80
C ARG A 186 11.35 13.48 -2.20
N ARG A 187 12.64 13.80 -2.32
CA ARG A 187 13.32 13.92 -3.62
C ARG A 187 13.40 12.58 -4.36
N ILE A 188 13.79 11.51 -3.66
CA ILE A 188 13.83 10.16 -4.24
C ILE A 188 12.45 9.74 -4.71
N ARG A 189 11.41 9.86 -3.87
CA ARG A 189 10.03 9.53 -4.24
C ARG A 189 9.51 10.37 -5.41
N ASN A 190 9.83 11.67 -5.44
CA ASN A 190 9.49 12.53 -6.57
C ASN A 190 10.18 12.08 -7.87
N GLY A 191 11.45 11.68 -7.81
CA GLY A 191 12.16 11.11 -8.96
C GLY A 191 11.44 9.88 -9.51
N ILE A 192 11.04 8.96 -8.63
CA ILE A 192 10.29 7.74 -8.99
C ILE A 192 8.97 8.09 -9.69
N TYR A 193 8.20 9.04 -9.16
CA TYR A 193 6.90 9.43 -9.75
C TYR A 193 7.01 10.27 -11.02
N ALA A 194 8.06 11.09 -11.12
CA ALA A 194 8.24 11.97 -12.27
C ALA A 194 8.73 11.20 -13.50
N HIS A 195 9.35 10.04 -13.32
CA HIS A 195 9.91 9.20 -14.40
C HIS A 195 10.82 9.98 -15.36
N ARG A 196 11.57 10.96 -14.83
CA ARG A 196 12.49 11.80 -15.61
C ARG A 196 13.86 11.15 -15.76
N ASP A 197 14.34 10.60 -14.65
CA ASP A 197 15.64 9.94 -14.55
C ASP A 197 15.42 8.42 -14.53
N SER A 198 16.45 7.66 -14.93
CA SER A 198 16.40 6.21 -14.83
C SER A 198 16.34 5.76 -13.35
N PRO A 199 15.73 4.60 -13.04
CA PRO A 199 15.76 4.05 -11.68
C PRO A 199 17.17 3.99 -11.10
N TYR A 200 18.16 3.59 -11.91
CA TYR A 200 19.55 3.48 -11.49
C TYR A 200 20.14 4.83 -11.03
N GLU A 201 19.93 5.92 -11.78
CA GLU A 201 20.40 7.27 -11.40
C GLU A 201 19.75 7.75 -10.10
N ILE A 202 18.44 7.53 -9.93
CA ILE A 202 17.73 7.83 -8.69
C ILE A 202 18.33 7.01 -7.53
N GLY A 203 18.64 5.74 -7.78
CA GLY A 203 19.29 4.85 -6.82
C GLY A 203 20.69 5.30 -6.42
N GLN A 204 21.50 5.82 -7.36
CA GLN A 204 22.80 6.42 -7.06
C GLN A 204 22.66 7.67 -6.17
N GLN A 205 21.66 8.51 -6.47
CA GLN A 205 21.38 9.70 -5.68
C GLN A 205 20.91 9.34 -4.26
N ALA A 206 20.12 8.28 -4.10
CA ALA A 206 19.74 7.75 -2.79
C ALA A 206 20.97 7.27 -2.00
N ASN A 207 21.91 6.57 -2.64
CA ASN A 207 23.17 6.15 -2.00
C ASN A 207 23.96 7.33 -1.47
N LYS A 208 24.11 8.37 -2.31
CA LYS A 208 24.85 9.58 -1.94
C LYS A 208 24.24 10.23 -0.69
N TYR A 209 22.92 10.34 -0.64
CA TYR A 209 22.20 10.87 0.52
C TYR A 209 22.35 9.99 1.76
N PHE A 210 22.34 8.65 1.61
CA PHE A 210 22.57 7.72 2.69
C PHE A 210 23.97 7.87 3.28
N MET A 211 25.01 7.86 2.43
CA MET A 211 26.41 8.02 2.86
C MET A 211 26.63 9.35 3.59
N GLU A 212 26.04 10.45 3.09
CA GLU A 212 26.11 11.76 3.75
C GLU A 212 25.49 11.77 5.15
N CYS A 213 24.50 10.90 5.41
CA CYS A 213 23.79 10.82 6.69
C CYS A 213 24.19 9.60 7.52
N TYR A 214 25.18 8.80 7.09
CA TYR A 214 25.54 7.53 7.74
C TYR A 214 25.94 7.71 9.20
N PHE A 215 26.67 8.78 9.53
CA PHE A 215 27.08 9.10 10.90
C PHE A 215 25.89 9.27 11.88
N MET A 216 24.69 9.58 11.37
CA MET A 216 23.49 9.75 12.19
C MET A 216 23.04 8.43 12.83
N ILE A 217 23.47 7.28 12.31
CA ILE A 217 23.19 5.96 12.88
C ILE A 217 23.72 5.89 14.32
N GLU A 218 24.97 6.30 14.51
CA GLU A 218 25.65 6.26 15.80
C GLU A 218 25.29 7.46 16.68
N LYS A 219 25.04 8.63 16.07
CA LYS A 219 24.64 9.84 16.81
C LYS A 219 23.23 9.73 17.41
N TYR A 220 22.30 9.04 16.73
CA TYR A 220 20.89 8.95 17.14
C TYR A 220 20.39 7.49 17.20
N PRO A 221 21.03 6.60 17.97
CA PRO A 221 20.78 5.16 17.92
C PRO A 221 19.37 4.76 18.38
N ASN A 222 18.77 5.57 19.27
CA ASN A 222 17.45 5.31 19.86
C ASN A 222 16.31 6.08 19.17
N VAL A 223 16.62 6.99 18.24
CA VAL A 223 15.62 7.79 17.53
C VAL A 223 15.04 6.97 16.38
N SER A 224 13.99 6.22 16.67
CA SER A 224 13.35 5.28 15.73
C SER A 224 13.01 5.90 14.37
N LEU A 225 12.60 7.17 14.33
CA LEU A 225 12.28 7.88 13.08
C LEU A 225 13.52 8.10 12.20
N ILE A 226 14.65 8.51 12.78
CA ILE A 226 15.92 8.68 12.04
C ILE A 226 16.41 7.33 11.51
N GLN A 227 16.43 6.31 12.38
CA GLN A 227 16.84 4.95 11.98
C GLN A 227 15.94 4.39 10.87
N SER A 228 14.63 4.64 10.94
CA SER A 228 13.67 4.20 9.91
C SER A 228 13.90 4.90 8.58
N LEU A 229 14.13 6.21 8.58
CA LEU A 229 14.36 6.98 7.36
C LEU A 229 15.69 6.61 6.69
N LEU A 230 16.73 6.34 7.47
CA LEU A 230 18.02 5.87 6.96
C LEU A 230 17.89 4.47 6.33
N ALA A 231 17.19 3.55 6.99
CA ALA A 231 16.93 2.22 6.44
C ALA A 231 16.09 2.27 5.14
N ASP A 232 15.04 3.11 5.09
CA ASP A 232 14.21 3.29 3.89
C ASP A 232 15.06 3.84 2.73
N LEU A 233 15.94 4.81 3.00
CA LEU A 233 16.83 5.40 2.00
C LEU A 233 17.86 4.41 1.44
N GLU A 234 18.49 3.63 2.32
CA GLU A 234 19.47 2.59 1.99
C GLU A 234 18.83 1.50 1.10
N VAL A 235 17.73 0.89 1.60
CA VAL A 235 17.00 -0.18 0.90
C VAL A 235 16.47 0.30 -0.45
N THR A 236 15.81 1.47 -0.48
CA THR A 236 15.29 2.05 -1.72
C THR A 236 16.42 2.29 -2.72
N GLY A 237 17.58 2.78 -2.25
CA GLY A 237 18.76 2.98 -3.10
C GLY A 237 19.24 1.70 -3.75
N CYS A 238 19.43 0.63 -2.98
CA CYS A 238 19.85 -0.67 -3.49
C CYS A 238 18.84 -1.26 -4.48
N MET A 239 17.54 -1.24 -4.14
CA MET A 239 16.48 -1.76 -5.02
C MET A 239 16.45 -1.04 -6.37
N LEU A 240 16.59 0.28 -6.38
CA LEU A 240 16.57 1.09 -7.59
C LEU A 240 17.80 0.86 -8.48
N ARG A 241 18.93 0.46 -7.90
CA ARG A 241 20.14 0.04 -8.64
C ARG A 241 20.12 -1.42 -9.09
N GLY A 242 19.09 -2.19 -8.71
CA GLY A 242 18.99 -3.62 -9.01
C GLY A 242 19.84 -4.51 -8.08
N GLU A 243 20.37 -3.96 -7.00
CA GLU A 243 21.18 -4.66 -6.00
C GLU A 243 20.28 -5.38 -4.99
N TYR A 244 19.48 -6.34 -5.44
CA TYR A 244 18.39 -6.93 -4.63
C TYR A 244 18.88 -7.73 -3.42
N ILE A 245 20.01 -8.43 -3.53
CA ILE A 245 20.61 -9.14 -2.39
C ILE A 245 21.10 -8.14 -1.34
N GLU A 246 21.77 -7.07 -1.75
CA GLU A 246 22.21 -6.03 -0.82
C GLU A 246 21.04 -5.29 -0.19
N ALA A 247 19.94 -5.08 -0.93
CA ALA A 247 18.72 -4.52 -0.38
C ALA A 247 18.11 -5.39 0.75
N ILE A 248 18.18 -6.73 0.63
CA ILE A 248 17.76 -7.65 1.69
C ILE A 248 18.69 -7.49 2.90
N SER A 249 20.02 -7.50 2.71
CA SER A 249 20.99 -7.29 3.78
C SER A 249 20.82 -5.93 4.49
N ALA A 250 20.60 -4.85 3.72
CA ALA A 250 20.32 -3.52 4.24
C ALA A 250 19.02 -3.48 5.07
N SER A 251 17.99 -4.18 4.62
CA SER A 251 16.72 -4.33 5.33
C SER A 251 16.89 -5.05 6.67
N GLU A 252 17.71 -6.11 6.72
CA GLU A 252 18.03 -6.84 7.95
C GLU A 252 18.84 -5.96 8.91
N ARG A 253 19.87 -5.24 8.43
CA ARG A 253 20.62 -4.26 9.23
C ARG A 253 19.72 -3.14 9.77
N GLY A 254 18.81 -2.63 8.94
CA GLY A 254 17.81 -1.62 9.33
C GLY A 254 16.87 -2.13 10.41
N SER A 255 16.36 -3.35 10.26
CA SER A 255 15.46 -4.00 11.21
C SER A 255 16.13 -4.29 12.54
N ALA A 256 17.40 -4.72 12.53
CA ALA A 256 18.20 -4.94 13.74
C ALA A 256 18.44 -3.63 14.53
N ARG A 257 18.73 -2.53 13.82
CA ARG A 257 18.86 -1.19 14.44
C ARG A 257 17.53 -0.75 15.05
N LEU A 258 16.45 -0.85 14.28
CA LEU A 258 15.12 -0.45 14.74
C LEU A 258 14.67 -1.26 15.95
N SER A 259 14.87 -2.58 15.97
CA SER A 259 14.42 -3.43 17.08
C SER A 259 15.01 -3.05 18.45
N LYS A 260 16.09 -2.26 18.49
CA LYS A 260 16.67 -1.71 19.73
C LYS A 260 15.94 -0.47 20.27
N CYS A 261 15.12 0.20 19.46
CA CYS A 261 14.39 1.40 19.88
C CYS A 261 13.06 1.02 20.56
N HIS A 262 12.73 1.66 21.67
CA HIS A 262 11.52 1.36 22.46
C HIS A 262 10.20 1.74 21.75
N GLY A 263 10.25 2.65 20.77
CA GLY A 263 9.08 3.18 20.06
C GLY A 263 8.89 2.69 18.62
N VAL A 264 9.45 1.55 18.22
CA VAL A 264 9.39 1.16 16.81
C VAL A 264 7.99 0.81 16.35
N SER A 265 7.59 1.49 15.29
CA SER A 265 6.39 1.16 14.53
C SER A 265 6.55 -0.22 13.89
N ARG A 266 5.67 -1.16 14.25
CA ARG A 266 5.54 -2.45 13.55
C ARG A 266 5.30 -2.28 12.05
N ASN A 267 4.70 -1.16 11.64
CA ASN A 267 4.53 -0.86 10.21
C ASN A 267 5.88 -0.60 9.52
N ASN A 268 6.86 -0.01 10.20
CA ASN A 268 8.18 0.27 9.62
C ASN A 268 8.98 -1.04 9.46
N LEU A 269 8.98 -1.89 10.48
CA LEU A 269 9.59 -3.23 10.39
C LEU A 269 8.88 -4.08 9.32
N GLY A 270 7.55 -4.06 9.29
CA GLY A 270 6.78 -4.73 8.25
C GLY A 270 7.08 -4.20 6.85
N PHE A 271 7.31 -2.90 6.68
CA PHE A 271 7.70 -2.32 5.40
C PHE A 271 9.07 -2.81 4.93
N LEU A 272 10.07 -2.84 5.81
CA LEU A 272 11.39 -3.40 5.52
C LEU A 272 11.29 -4.89 5.12
N ALA A 273 10.54 -5.68 5.88
CA ALA A 273 10.30 -7.10 5.57
C ALA A 273 9.60 -7.30 4.23
N LEU A 274 8.60 -6.47 3.89
CA LEU A 274 7.93 -6.52 2.59
C LEU A 274 8.88 -6.20 1.43
N ASN A 275 9.78 -5.22 1.60
CA ASN A 275 10.78 -4.89 0.58
C ASN A 275 11.75 -6.07 0.37
N SER A 276 12.18 -6.75 1.44
CA SER A 276 13.00 -7.97 1.31
C SER A 276 12.30 -9.04 0.49
N VAL A 277 11.01 -9.29 0.74
CA VAL A 277 10.22 -10.24 -0.06
C VAL A 277 10.09 -9.75 -1.51
N GLU A 278 9.88 -8.46 -1.77
CA GLU A 278 9.83 -7.93 -3.13
C GLU A 278 11.15 -8.10 -3.88
N CYS A 279 12.30 -7.95 -3.22
CA CYS A 279 13.60 -8.26 -3.79
C CYS A 279 13.70 -9.72 -4.26
N THR A 280 13.16 -10.68 -3.49
CA THR A 280 13.18 -12.10 -3.90
C THR A 280 12.38 -12.36 -5.17
N LEU A 281 11.31 -11.58 -5.43
CA LEU A 281 10.55 -11.68 -6.68
C LEU A 281 11.38 -11.24 -7.90
N ARG A 282 12.31 -10.30 -7.70
CA ARG A 282 13.18 -9.80 -8.76
C ARG A 282 14.36 -10.74 -9.03
N ILE A 283 14.81 -11.44 -7.98
CA ILE A 283 15.85 -12.47 -8.07
C ILE A 283 15.28 -13.74 -8.73
N GLY A 284 14.03 -14.09 -8.43
CA GLY A 284 13.40 -15.30 -8.96
C GLY A 284 13.79 -16.58 -8.20
N ASP A 285 14.36 -16.46 -7.00
CA ASP A 285 14.72 -17.59 -6.13
C ASP A 285 13.56 -17.91 -5.18
N PHE A 286 12.95 -19.08 -5.36
CA PHE A 286 11.82 -19.53 -4.54
C PHE A 286 12.23 -19.84 -3.10
N SER A 287 13.39 -20.46 -2.89
CA SER A 287 13.86 -20.88 -1.57
C SER A 287 14.14 -19.66 -0.69
N LEU A 288 14.90 -18.70 -1.24
CA LEU A 288 15.15 -17.42 -0.56
C LEU A 288 13.84 -16.66 -0.32
N GLY A 289 12.92 -16.68 -1.29
CA GLY A 289 11.59 -16.09 -1.14
C GLY A 289 10.78 -16.68 0.02
N LEU A 290 10.79 -18.01 0.20
CA LEU A 290 10.13 -18.67 1.33
C LEU A 290 10.73 -18.27 2.68
N GLU A 291 12.06 -18.18 2.76
CA GLU A 291 12.77 -17.74 3.97
C GLU A 291 12.32 -16.32 4.37
N GLN A 292 12.37 -15.38 3.42
CA GLN A 292 11.99 -13.98 3.66
C GLN A 292 10.49 -13.83 3.98
N ILE A 293 9.62 -14.63 3.36
CA ILE A 293 8.19 -14.67 3.70
C ILE A 293 7.97 -15.18 5.12
N SER A 294 8.71 -16.20 5.56
CA SER A 294 8.63 -16.72 6.93
C SER A 294 8.99 -15.64 7.95
N LYS A 295 10.15 -14.99 7.75
CA LYS A 295 10.59 -13.84 8.56
C LYS A 295 9.53 -12.73 8.60
N ALA A 296 8.94 -12.39 7.46
CA ALA A 296 7.92 -11.35 7.37
C ALA A 296 6.61 -11.72 8.11
N LYS A 297 6.21 -13.01 8.12
CA LYS A 297 4.99 -13.48 8.81
C LYS A 297 5.08 -13.34 10.33
N GLU A 298 6.27 -13.44 10.91
CA GLU A 298 6.49 -13.25 12.35
C GLU A 298 6.26 -11.79 12.78
N MET A 299 6.56 -10.84 11.89
CA MET A 299 6.48 -9.41 12.18
C MET A 299 5.15 -8.77 11.76
N ILE A 300 4.50 -9.30 10.72
CA ILE A 300 3.34 -8.68 10.07
C ILE A 300 2.04 -9.40 10.47
N PRO A 301 1.09 -8.72 11.14
CA PRO A 301 -0.20 -9.32 11.45
C PRO A 301 -0.97 -9.71 10.19
N ALA A 302 -1.49 -10.93 10.13
CA ALA A 302 -2.22 -11.44 8.96
C ALA A 302 -3.44 -10.57 8.59
N GLN A 303 -4.22 -10.11 9.59
CA GLN A 303 -5.37 -9.22 9.39
C GLN A 303 -4.97 -7.74 9.37
N SER A 304 -3.99 -7.40 8.54
CA SER A 304 -3.55 -6.02 8.30
C SER A 304 -3.40 -5.74 6.81
N ILE A 305 -3.31 -4.46 6.43
CA ILE A 305 -3.03 -4.06 5.03
C ILE A 305 -1.69 -4.67 4.58
N ASN A 306 -0.67 -4.64 5.44
CA ASN A 306 0.64 -5.25 5.17
C ASN A 306 0.56 -6.78 5.08
N GLY A 307 -0.31 -7.43 5.86
CA GLY A 307 -0.54 -8.87 5.78
C GLY A 307 -1.16 -9.29 4.44
N ILE A 308 -2.13 -8.52 3.94
CA ILE A 308 -2.68 -8.71 2.60
C ILE A 308 -1.62 -8.48 1.52
N LYS A 309 -0.74 -7.48 1.69
CA LYS A 309 0.37 -7.25 0.76
C LYS A 309 1.38 -8.40 0.77
N LEU A 310 1.72 -8.93 1.94
CA LEU A 310 2.60 -10.11 2.06
C LEU A 310 2.01 -11.32 1.36
N LEU A 311 0.68 -11.52 1.48
CA LEU A 311 -0.01 -12.60 0.77
C LEU A 311 0.05 -12.41 -0.75
N GLU A 312 -0.14 -11.19 -1.24
CA GLU A 312 0.00 -10.85 -2.66
C GLU A 312 1.41 -11.21 -3.18
N LEU A 313 2.45 -10.78 -2.46
CA LEU A 313 3.84 -11.09 -2.81
C LEU A 313 4.12 -12.60 -2.77
N SER A 314 3.56 -13.31 -1.79
CA SER A 314 3.69 -14.77 -1.68
C SER A 314 3.06 -15.49 -2.87
N ILE A 315 1.86 -15.10 -3.28
CA ILE A 315 1.21 -15.66 -4.46
C ILE A 315 2.06 -15.38 -5.71
N ARG A 316 2.55 -14.15 -5.85
CA ARG A 316 3.37 -13.72 -6.98
C ARG A 316 4.68 -14.50 -7.06
N LEU A 317 5.32 -14.79 -5.94
CA LEU A 317 6.55 -15.60 -5.89
C LEU A 317 6.31 -16.96 -6.55
N GLY A 318 5.25 -17.68 -6.16
CA GLY A 318 4.95 -18.98 -6.75
C GLY A 318 4.59 -18.90 -8.24
N LEU A 319 3.88 -17.85 -8.67
CA LEU A 319 3.53 -17.67 -10.08
C LEU A 319 4.75 -17.38 -10.95
N LEU A 320 5.71 -16.60 -10.44
CA LEU A 320 6.96 -16.29 -11.14
C LEU A 320 7.91 -17.49 -11.20
N THR A 321 8.03 -18.21 -10.09
CA THR A 321 8.98 -19.33 -9.94
C THR A 321 8.46 -20.64 -10.52
N GLY A 322 7.16 -20.75 -10.78
CA GLY A 322 6.55 -21.98 -11.32
C GLY A 322 5.97 -22.89 -10.23
N GLU A 323 6.09 -22.49 -8.96
CA GLU A 323 5.54 -23.16 -7.79
C GLU A 323 4.03 -22.87 -7.63
N TYR A 324 3.25 -23.28 -8.63
CA TYR A 324 1.85 -22.90 -8.77
C TYR A 324 0.95 -23.42 -7.63
N LYS A 325 1.27 -24.58 -7.06
CA LYS A 325 0.57 -25.15 -5.90
C LYS A 325 0.72 -24.25 -4.68
N TYR A 326 1.90 -23.67 -4.48
CA TYR A 326 2.13 -22.72 -3.40
C TYR A 326 1.24 -21.48 -3.56
N SER A 327 1.19 -20.88 -4.77
CA SER A 327 0.31 -19.75 -5.09
C SER A 327 -1.16 -20.04 -4.81
N TYR A 328 -1.62 -21.24 -5.15
CA TYR A 328 -2.98 -21.70 -4.85
C TYR A 328 -3.24 -21.73 -3.34
N LEU A 329 -2.37 -22.38 -2.56
CA LEU A 329 -2.53 -22.48 -1.12
C LEU A 329 -2.54 -21.09 -0.46
N GLN A 330 -1.65 -20.19 -0.87
CA GLN A 330 -1.68 -18.81 -0.38
C GLN A 330 -3.01 -18.12 -0.72
N LEU A 331 -3.50 -18.22 -1.97
CA LEU A 331 -4.78 -17.61 -2.36
C LEU A 331 -5.98 -18.17 -1.57
N THR A 332 -5.96 -19.46 -1.19
CA THR A 332 -7.03 -20.05 -0.37
C THR A 332 -7.08 -19.47 1.05
N SER A 333 -5.94 -19.02 1.58
CA SER A 333 -5.86 -18.38 2.91
C SER A 333 -6.35 -16.92 2.94
N LEU A 334 -6.69 -16.34 1.79
CA LEU A 334 -7.15 -14.95 1.68
C LEU A 334 -8.49 -14.73 2.42
N ASP A 335 -8.47 -13.86 3.44
CA ASP A 335 -9.69 -13.35 4.06
C ASP A 335 -10.37 -12.32 3.15
N ARG A 336 -11.30 -12.82 2.32
CA ARG A 336 -12.11 -12.01 1.41
C ARG A 336 -13.01 -11.00 2.13
N LYS A 337 -13.45 -11.28 3.37
CA LYS A 337 -14.29 -10.35 4.14
C LYS A 337 -13.46 -9.15 4.59
N PHE A 338 -12.26 -9.41 5.11
CA PHE A 338 -11.31 -8.35 5.48
C PHE A 338 -10.92 -7.52 4.26
N LEU A 339 -10.57 -8.17 3.14
CA LEU A 339 -10.21 -7.48 1.89
C LEU A 339 -11.31 -6.51 1.43
N ASN A 340 -12.56 -6.98 1.36
CA ASN A 340 -13.69 -6.17 0.89
C ASN A 340 -14.04 -5.00 1.84
N ARG A 341 -13.71 -5.12 3.12
CA ARG A 341 -13.95 -4.07 4.11
C ARG A 341 -12.92 -2.95 4.04
N VAL A 342 -11.66 -3.29 3.76
CA VAL A 342 -10.52 -2.36 3.91
C VAL A 342 -10.11 -1.71 2.59
N PHE A 343 -10.30 -2.40 1.46
CA PHE A 343 -9.79 -1.96 0.17
C PHE A 343 -10.87 -1.39 -0.75
N THR A 344 -10.44 -0.52 -1.68
CA THR A 344 -11.34 0.07 -2.69
C THR A 344 -11.76 -0.97 -3.74
N PRO A 345 -12.88 -0.76 -4.46
CA PRO A 345 -13.31 -1.65 -5.54
C PRO A 345 -12.21 -1.95 -6.57
N ARG A 346 -11.39 -0.95 -6.92
CA ARG A 346 -10.26 -1.11 -7.83
C ARG A 346 -9.24 -2.13 -7.31
N HIS A 347 -8.89 -2.11 -6.03
CA HIS A 347 -7.98 -3.11 -5.46
C HIS A 347 -8.62 -4.51 -5.44
N ILE A 348 -9.94 -4.59 -5.20
CA ILE A 348 -10.65 -5.87 -5.27
C ILE A 348 -10.63 -6.45 -6.70
N GLU A 349 -10.77 -5.61 -7.73
CA GLU A 349 -10.60 -6.04 -9.13
C GLU A 349 -9.20 -6.59 -9.41
N TYR A 350 -8.16 -6.00 -8.82
CA TYR A 350 -6.79 -6.48 -8.95
C TYR A 350 -6.64 -7.91 -8.40
N TRP A 351 -7.20 -8.19 -7.23
CA TRP A 351 -7.21 -9.54 -6.66
C TRP A 351 -7.99 -10.55 -7.50
N ARG A 352 -9.06 -10.14 -8.17
CA ARG A 352 -9.81 -11.00 -9.10
C ARG A 352 -8.96 -11.42 -10.31
N ILE A 353 -8.03 -10.56 -10.76
CA ILE A 353 -7.08 -10.91 -11.84
C ILE A 353 -6.11 -11.98 -11.37
N ILE A 354 -5.59 -11.87 -10.14
CA ILE A 354 -4.72 -12.90 -9.52
C ILE A 354 -5.47 -14.23 -9.42
N GLU A 355 -6.70 -14.20 -8.92
CA GLU A 355 -7.56 -15.39 -8.81
C GLU A 355 -7.82 -16.03 -10.18
N ALA A 356 -8.00 -15.23 -11.23
CA ALA A 356 -8.18 -15.73 -12.58
C ALA A 356 -6.93 -16.47 -13.11
N TYR A 357 -5.72 -16.01 -12.80
CA TYR A 357 -4.49 -16.72 -13.16
C TYR A 357 -4.35 -18.07 -12.46
N VAL A 358 -4.68 -18.13 -11.16
CA VAL A 358 -4.66 -19.41 -10.43
C VAL A 358 -5.69 -20.37 -11.01
N HIS A 359 -6.90 -19.90 -11.33
CA HIS A 359 -7.90 -20.75 -12.00
C HIS A 359 -7.51 -21.17 -13.42
N LEU A 360 -6.77 -20.34 -14.15
CA LEU A 360 -6.23 -20.69 -15.46
C LEU A 360 -5.27 -21.89 -15.34
N LEU A 361 -4.38 -21.84 -14.35
CA LEU A 361 -3.42 -22.91 -14.07
C LEU A 361 -4.10 -24.21 -13.63
N ILE A 362 -5.19 -24.12 -12.85
CA ILE A 362 -6.04 -25.26 -12.51
C ILE A 362 -6.66 -25.84 -13.79
N SER A 363 -7.24 -25.00 -14.65
CA SER A 363 -7.86 -25.44 -15.90
C SER A 363 -6.86 -26.07 -16.87
N ALA A 364 -5.60 -25.63 -16.83
CA ALA A 364 -4.51 -26.18 -17.63
C ALA A 364 -3.91 -27.48 -17.05
N GLY A 365 -4.41 -27.95 -15.90
CA GLY A 365 -3.87 -29.14 -15.22
C GLY A 365 -2.48 -28.94 -14.59
N LYS A 366 -2.03 -27.69 -14.40
CA LYS A 366 -0.71 -27.37 -13.83
C LYS A 366 -0.72 -27.28 -12.31
N ILE A 367 -1.90 -27.30 -11.69
CA ILE A 367 -2.07 -27.36 -10.23
C ILE A 367 -2.84 -28.64 -9.89
N PRO A 368 -2.19 -29.66 -9.31
CA PRO A 368 -2.91 -30.81 -8.78
C PRO A 368 -3.73 -30.37 -7.56
N ILE A 369 -5.04 -30.63 -7.58
CA ILE A 369 -5.94 -30.36 -6.47
C ILE A 369 -6.27 -31.67 -5.78
N ASP A 370 -5.91 -31.76 -4.51
CA ASP A 370 -6.17 -32.91 -3.66
C ASP A 370 -7.49 -32.71 -2.92
N ASN A 371 -8.18 -33.80 -2.55
CA ASN A 371 -9.45 -33.70 -1.82
C ASN A 371 -9.31 -33.02 -0.44
N SER A 372 -8.12 -33.06 0.15
CA SER A 372 -7.78 -32.40 1.42
C SER A 372 -7.51 -30.89 1.27
N ASP A 373 -7.36 -30.39 0.04
CA ASP A 373 -7.04 -28.98 -0.17
C ASP A 373 -8.22 -28.04 0.15
N PRO A 374 -7.93 -26.84 0.68
CA PRO A 374 -8.94 -25.79 0.79
C PRO A 374 -9.49 -25.39 -0.58
N LYS A 375 -10.82 -25.39 -0.74
CA LYS A 375 -11.44 -25.12 -2.05
C LYS A 375 -11.58 -23.62 -2.34
N LEU A 376 -11.14 -23.21 -3.53
CA LEU A 376 -11.45 -21.88 -4.08
C LEU A 376 -12.90 -21.81 -4.58
N PRO A 377 -13.51 -20.60 -4.60
CA PRO A 377 -14.81 -20.38 -5.22
C PRO A 377 -14.83 -20.83 -6.69
N LYS A 378 -15.99 -21.27 -7.18
CA LYS A 378 -16.15 -21.67 -8.58
C LYS A 378 -15.91 -20.46 -9.51
N PHE A 379 -14.94 -20.59 -10.40
CA PHE A 379 -14.63 -19.58 -11.41
C PHE A 379 -15.55 -19.67 -12.63
N ARG A 380 -15.91 -18.52 -13.19
CA ARG A 380 -16.65 -18.40 -14.47
C ARG A 380 -16.12 -17.20 -15.23
N LEU A 381 -15.58 -17.42 -16.43
CA LEU A 381 -14.94 -16.38 -17.26
C LEU A 381 -15.85 -15.15 -17.49
N ASN A 382 -17.10 -15.36 -17.90
CA ASN A 382 -18.04 -14.25 -18.14
C ASN A 382 -18.33 -13.43 -16.88
N ARG A 383 -18.42 -14.10 -15.71
CA ARG A 383 -18.61 -13.41 -14.42
C ARG A 383 -17.36 -12.60 -14.06
N PHE A 384 -16.16 -13.14 -14.30
CA PHE A 384 -14.90 -12.43 -14.08
C PHE A 384 -14.84 -11.14 -14.91
N LEU A 385 -15.10 -11.22 -16.21
CA LEU A 385 -15.05 -10.05 -17.13
C LEU A 385 -16.00 -8.93 -16.69
N ASN A 386 -17.21 -9.26 -16.22
CA ASN A 386 -18.17 -8.30 -15.70
C ASN A 386 -17.73 -7.66 -14.37
N ASN A 387 -16.82 -8.33 -13.66
CA ASN A 387 -16.36 -7.98 -12.32
C ASN A 387 -15.02 -7.22 -12.30
N VAL A 388 -14.43 -6.91 -13.46
CA VAL A 388 -13.19 -6.10 -13.59
C VAL A 388 -13.36 -4.88 -14.51
N PRO A 389 -14.45 -4.09 -14.39
CA PRO A 389 -14.77 -3.03 -15.34
C PRO A 389 -13.77 -1.87 -15.31
N THR A 390 -13.13 -1.58 -14.17
CA THR A 390 -12.20 -0.45 -14.03
C THR A 390 -10.92 -0.72 -14.81
N TYR A 391 -10.33 -1.89 -14.63
CA TYR A 391 -9.13 -2.26 -15.39
C TYR A 391 -9.44 -2.54 -16.87
N ALA A 392 -10.61 -3.10 -17.19
CA ALA A 392 -11.02 -3.30 -18.58
C ALA A 392 -11.18 -2.00 -19.38
N ARG A 393 -11.58 -0.90 -18.71
CA ARG A 393 -11.67 0.44 -19.33
C ARG A 393 -10.33 1.12 -19.52
N ASN A 394 -9.30 0.72 -18.75
CA ASN A 394 -7.96 1.29 -18.86
C ASN A 394 -7.22 0.66 -20.05
N LYS A 395 -6.94 1.46 -21.08
CA LYS A 395 -6.35 0.98 -22.34
C LYS A 395 -4.86 0.61 -22.25
N ARG A 396 -4.26 0.60 -21.05
CA ARG A 396 -2.87 0.19 -20.77
C ARG A 396 -2.79 -0.58 -19.44
N GLY A 397 -1.69 -1.29 -19.24
CA GLY A 397 -1.42 -2.03 -18.00
C GLY A 397 -2.28 -3.29 -17.87
N MET A 398 -3.02 -3.42 -16.76
CA MET A 398 -3.72 -4.66 -16.37
C MET A 398 -4.81 -5.14 -17.35
N ASN A 399 -5.32 -4.28 -18.25
CA ASN A 399 -6.22 -4.75 -19.30
C ASN A 399 -5.54 -5.78 -20.20
N ILE A 400 -4.25 -5.62 -20.49
CA ILE A 400 -3.46 -6.59 -21.26
C ILE A 400 -3.52 -7.97 -20.59
N GLN A 401 -3.41 -8.02 -19.27
CA GLN A 401 -3.46 -9.26 -18.49
C GLN A 401 -4.86 -9.90 -18.56
N ILE A 402 -5.93 -9.10 -18.44
CA ILE A 402 -7.32 -9.58 -18.59
C ILE A 402 -7.53 -10.19 -19.98
N LEU A 403 -7.02 -9.53 -21.01
CA LEU A 403 -7.10 -9.96 -22.40
C LEU A 403 -6.36 -11.28 -22.65
N ILE A 404 -5.15 -11.43 -22.09
CA ILE A 404 -4.37 -12.66 -22.13
C ILE A 404 -5.11 -13.79 -21.41
N ILE A 405 -5.59 -13.56 -20.17
CA ILE A 405 -6.36 -14.54 -19.40
C ILE A 405 -7.55 -15.04 -20.22
N GLN A 406 -8.31 -14.13 -20.83
CA GLN A 406 -9.48 -14.49 -21.62
C GLN A 406 -9.13 -15.38 -22.82
N ALA A 407 -8.10 -15.01 -23.60
CA ALA A 407 -7.66 -15.81 -24.73
C ALA A 407 -7.18 -17.19 -24.28
N MET A 408 -6.35 -17.25 -23.24
CA MET A 408 -5.81 -18.49 -22.69
C MET A 408 -6.92 -19.44 -22.23
N PHE A 409 -7.93 -18.96 -21.49
CA PHE A 409 -9.07 -19.80 -21.07
C PHE A 409 -9.82 -20.39 -22.26
N LEU A 410 -10.10 -19.58 -23.30
CA LEU A 410 -10.83 -20.06 -24.47
C LEU A 410 -10.05 -21.15 -25.22
N ILE A 411 -8.72 -21.02 -25.31
CA ILE A 411 -7.85 -21.99 -25.96
C ILE A 411 -7.77 -23.29 -25.14
N ILE A 412 -7.49 -23.19 -23.83
CA ILE A 412 -7.37 -24.35 -22.93
C ILE A 412 -8.69 -25.12 -22.83
N GLU A 413 -9.82 -24.43 -22.79
CA GLU A 413 -11.16 -25.04 -22.77
C GLU A 413 -11.63 -25.51 -24.17
N ARG A 414 -10.77 -25.41 -25.20
CA ARG A 414 -11.04 -25.80 -26.60
C ARG A 414 -12.23 -25.08 -27.25
N LYS A 415 -12.54 -23.87 -26.80
CA LYS A 415 -13.58 -22.99 -27.37
C LYS A 415 -13.00 -22.18 -28.53
N TYR A 416 -12.53 -22.88 -29.55
CA TYR A 416 -11.72 -22.31 -30.63
C TYR A 416 -12.42 -21.21 -31.44
N SER A 417 -13.72 -21.33 -31.72
CA SER A 417 -14.48 -20.29 -32.43
C SER A 417 -14.45 -18.96 -31.70
N LEU A 418 -14.74 -18.98 -30.40
CA LEU A 418 -14.69 -17.79 -29.54
C LEU A 418 -13.25 -17.27 -29.38
N ALA A 419 -12.26 -18.15 -29.38
CA ALA A 419 -10.84 -17.75 -29.31
C ALA A 419 -10.41 -16.97 -30.56
N ILE A 420 -10.86 -17.40 -31.76
CA ILE A 420 -10.58 -16.74 -33.04
C ILE A 420 -11.12 -15.30 -33.02
N ASP A 421 -12.42 -15.14 -32.76
CA ASP A 421 -13.08 -13.83 -32.67
C ASP A 421 -12.36 -12.91 -31.68
N ARG A 422 -11.89 -13.50 -30.57
CA ARG A 422 -11.23 -12.72 -29.53
C ARG A 422 -9.85 -12.25 -29.95
N VAL A 423 -9.02 -13.12 -30.53
CA VAL A 423 -7.65 -12.73 -30.88
C VAL A 423 -7.62 -11.73 -32.04
N GLU A 424 -8.54 -11.78 -33.00
CA GLU A 424 -8.68 -10.69 -33.98
C GLU A 424 -8.96 -9.34 -33.31
N SER A 425 -9.84 -9.33 -32.30
CA SER A 425 -10.08 -8.13 -31.48
C SER A 425 -8.83 -7.71 -30.70
N LEU A 426 -7.95 -8.64 -30.32
CA LEU A 426 -6.69 -8.35 -29.63
C LEU A 426 -5.65 -7.71 -30.56
N GLU A 427 -5.53 -8.16 -31.80
CA GLU A 427 -4.61 -7.56 -32.77
C GLU A 427 -4.96 -6.09 -33.06
N ARG A 428 -6.26 -5.80 -33.20
CA ARG A 428 -6.77 -4.42 -33.31
C ARG A 428 -6.46 -3.60 -32.06
N TYR A 429 -6.46 -4.20 -30.88
CA TYR A 429 -6.08 -3.54 -29.63
C TYR A 429 -4.56 -3.25 -29.58
N CYS A 430 -3.71 -4.23 -29.91
CA CYS A 430 -2.26 -4.12 -29.92
C CYS A 430 -1.78 -3.02 -30.88
N SER A 431 -2.28 -3.03 -32.11
CA SER A 431 -1.96 -2.03 -33.13
C SER A 431 -2.38 -0.61 -32.74
N ARG A 432 -3.44 -0.44 -31.95
CA ARG A 432 -3.94 0.87 -31.49
C ARG A 432 -3.24 1.38 -30.24
N TYR A 433 -2.85 0.51 -29.31
CA TYR A 433 -2.46 0.92 -27.96
C TYR A 433 -1.04 0.54 -27.51
N LEU A 434 -0.33 -0.36 -28.23
CA LEU A 434 0.97 -0.93 -27.81
C LEU A 434 2.15 -0.56 -28.74
N LYS A 435 2.12 0.62 -29.38
CA LYS A 435 3.14 1.07 -30.36
C LYS A 435 4.51 1.50 -29.78
N LYS A 436 4.79 1.32 -28.48
CA LYS A 436 6.06 1.72 -27.84
C LYS A 436 6.89 0.51 -27.38
N ASP A 437 8.21 0.63 -27.39
CA ASP A 437 9.18 -0.39 -26.98
C ASP A 437 8.90 -1.00 -25.59
N GLU A 438 8.32 -0.22 -24.66
CA GLU A 438 7.91 -0.67 -23.32
C GLU A 438 6.92 -1.85 -23.33
N ASN A 439 6.20 -2.09 -24.43
CA ASN A 439 5.25 -3.19 -24.56
C ASN A 439 5.70 -4.27 -25.55
N PHE A 440 7.00 -4.31 -25.89
CA PHE A 440 7.52 -5.24 -26.88
C PHE A 440 7.19 -6.71 -26.54
N ARG A 441 7.49 -7.15 -25.31
CA ARG A 441 7.17 -8.52 -24.84
C ARG A 441 5.68 -8.83 -24.90
N ASN A 442 4.82 -7.88 -24.48
CA ASN A 442 3.36 -8.01 -24.59
C ASN A 442 2.92 -8.22 -26.05
N ASN A 443 3.48 -7.44 -26.98
CA ASN A 443 3.18 -7.53 -28.41
C ASN A 443 3.65 -8.87 -28.98
N CYS A 444 4.84 -9.33 -28.62
CA CYS A 444 5.33 -10.65 -29.00
C CYS A 444 4.40 -11.75 -28.50
N PHE A 445 3.99 -11.72 -27.24
CA PHE A 445 3.08 -12.73 -26.69
C PHE A 445 1.72 -12.75 -27.41
N PHE A 446 1.15 -11.58 -27.75
CA PHE A 446 -0.07 -11.54 -28.57
C PHE A 446 0.13 -12.14 -29.96
N LYS A 447 1.27 -11.90 -30.61
CA LYS A 447 1.57 -12.53 -31.91
C LYS A 447 1.74 -14.04 -31.78
N LEU A 448 2.25 -14.54 -30.65
CA LEU A 448 2.29 -15.98 -30.37
C LEU A 448 0.86 -16.55 -30.32
N LEU A 449 -0.07 -15.87 -29.64
CA LEU A 449 -1.49 -16.25 -29.60
C LEU A 449 -2.13 -16.27 -31.01
N THR A 450 -1.90 -15.25 -31.84
CA THR A 450 -2.38 -15.26 -33.24
C THR A 450 -1.76 -16.43 -34.02
N THR A 451 -0.48 -16.71 -33.80
CA THR A 451 0.20 -17.80 -34.51
C THR A 451 -0.43 -19.16 -34.19
N ALA A 452 -0.88 -19.37 -32.95
CA ALA A 452 -1.63 -20.56 -32.56
C ALA A 452 -2.94 -20.70 -33.34
N ILE A 453 -3.67 -19.61 -33.55
CA ILE A 453 -4.89 -19.59 -34.37
C ILE A 453 -4.58 -19.88 -35.85
N ASN A 454 -3.58 -19.21 -36.42
CA ASN A 454 -3.16 -19.41 -37.81
C ASN A 454 -2.56 -20.80 -38.09
N ALA A 455 -2.27 -21.54 -37.03
CA ALA A 455 -1.85 -22.94 -37.06
C ALA A 455 -3.01 -23.89 -36.72
N ASN A 456 -4.25 -23.43 -36.67
CA ASN A 456 -5.45 -24.19 -36.31
C ASN A 456 -5.28 -24.93 -34.97
N PHE A 457 -4.63 -24.29 -33.99
CA PHE A 457 -4.37 -24.86 -32.66
C PHE A 457 -3.59 -26.18 -32.68
N ASN A 458 -2.84 -26.45 -33.76
CA ASN A 458 -1.95 -27.60 -33.87
C ASN A 458 -0.62 -27.31 -33.17
N ARG A 459 -0.21 -28.16 -32.23
CA ARG A 459 1.00 -27.95 -31.40
C ARG A 459 2.27 -27.85 -32.25
N THR A 460 2.49 -28.80 -33.15
CA THR A 460 3.69 -28.89 -34.00
C THR A 460 3.81 -27.69 -34.93
N ALA A 461 2.72 -27.37 -35.64
CA ALA A 461 2.68 -26.25 -36.57
C ALA A 461 2.82 -24.90 -35.84
N THR A 462 2.18 -24.75 -34.68
CA THR A 462 2.29 -23.55 -33.84
C THR A 462 3.73 -23.34 -33.39
N LYS A 463 4.38 -24.37 -32.83
CA LYS A 463 5.77 -24.29 -32.35
C LYS A 463 6.73 -23.91 -33.46
N ARG A 464 6.59 -24.53 -34.65
CA ARG A 464 7.43 -24.21 -35.82
C ARG A 464 7.22 -22.77 -36.32
N LYS A 465 5.97 -22.33 -36.49
CA LYS A 465 5.65 -21.00 -37.02
C LYS A 465 5.98 -19.86 -36.05
N SER A 466 5.91 -20.13 -34.74
CA SER A 466 6.12 -19.14 -33.69
C SER A 466 7.58 -18.98 -33.25
N ALA A 467 8.49 -19.88 -33.67
CA ALA A 467 9.87 -19.95 -33.19
C ALA A 467 10.62 -18.60 -33.24
N VAL A 468 10.52 -17.86 -34.36
CA VAL A 468 11.18 -16.56 -34.52
C VAL A 468 10.61 -15.51 -33.56
N ILE A 469 9.29 -15.50 -33.36
CA ILE A 469 8.62 -14.53 -32.48
C ILE A 469 8.93 -14.86 -31.01
N TYR A 470 8.96 -16.14 -30.67
CA TYR A 470 9.33 -16.62 -29.34
C TYR A 470 10.77 -16.25 -29.01
N GLN A 471 11.71 -16.50 -29.93
CA GLN A 471 13.11 -16.11 -29.76
C GLN A 471 13.27 -14.60 -29.57
N LYS A 472 12.54 -13.79 -30.36
CA LYS A 472 12.52 -12.33 -30.17
C LYS A 472 11.97 -11.92 -28.79
N MET A 473 10.97 -12.63 -28.27
CA MET A 473 10.38 -12.34 -26.97
C MET A 473 11.36 -12.60 -25.83
N ILE A 474 12.03 -13.75 -25.84
CA ILE A 474 12.98 -14.13 -24.79
C ILE A 474 14.27 -13.30 -24.87
N SER A 475 14.72 -12.95 -26.08
CA SER A 475 15.90 -12.09 -26.27
C SER A 475 15.63 -10.62 -25.92
N ALA A 476 14.36 -10.24 -25.79
CA ALA A 476 13.99 -8.90 -25.36
C ALA A 476 14.21 -8.75 -23.84
N ASP A 477 15.46 -8.44 -23.53
CA ASP A 477 15.98 -7.88 -22.29
C ASP A 477 16.02 -8.82 -21.06
N GLU A 478 16.98 -9.76 -21.07
CA GLU A 478 17.58 -10.33 -19.86
C GLU A 478 18.25 -9.25 -18.96
N LEU A 479 18.44 -8.01 -19.46
CA LEU A 479 19.10 -6.91 -18.74
C LEU A 479 18.15 -5.87 -18.11
N LYS A 480 16.82 -5.99 -18.29
CA LYS A 480 15.85 -5.09 -17.65
C LYS A 480 14.70 -5.85 -17.02
N SER A 481 14.95 -6.34 -15.81
CA SER A 481 13.98 -6.52 -14.72
C SER A 481 12.60 -7.03 -15.15
N HIS A 482 12.34 -8.34 -14.97
CA HIS A 482 11.01 -8.94 -14.73
C HIS A 482 9.86 -7.94 -14.91
N ASN A 483 9.37 -7.81 -16.15
CA ASN A 483 8.41 -6.79 -16.53
C ASN A 483 7.26 -6.82 -15.52
N VAL A 484 7.08 -5.74 -14.75
CA VAL A 484 6.28 -5.74 -13.50
C VAL A 484 4.81 -6.17 -13.73
N LEU A 485 4.38 -6.18 -14.99
CA LEU A 485 3.05 -6.55 -15.44
C LEU A 485 2.84 -8.06 -15.69
N GLU A 486 3.90 -8.85 -15.87
CA GLU A 486 3.80 -10.30 -16.09
C GLU A 486 3.55 -11.02 -14.76
N TRP A 487 2.36 -11.62 -14.59
CA TRP A 487 2.04 -12.43 -13.40
C TRP A 487 2.72 -13.79 -13.46
N ILE A 488 2.72 -14.39 -14.65
CA ILE A 488 3.45 -15.61 -15.00
C ILE A 488 4.39 -15.18 -16.13
N PRO A 489 5.68 -15.50 -16.08
CA PRO A 489 6.61 -15.23 -17.17
C PRO A 489 6.06 -15.75 -18.49
N TYR A 490 6.10 -14.94 -19.54
CA TYR A 490 5.46 -15.30 -20.81
C TYR A 490 6.03 -16.56 -21.45
N GLU A 491 7.28 -16.92 -21.15
CA GLU A 491 7.91 -18.18 -21.53
C GLU A 491 7.12 -19.36 -20.95
N LYS A 492 6.91 -19.35 -19.62
CA LYS A 492 6.13 -20.38 -18.92
C LYS A 492 4.68 -20.39 -19.37
N LEU A 493 4.07 -19.21 -19.54
CA LEU A 493 2.69 -19.11 -19.99
C LEU A 493 2.50 -19.65 -21.41
N TRP A 494 3.48 -19.44 -22.29
CA TRP A 494 3.48 -19.97 -23.65
C TRP A 494 3.63 -21.50 -23.66
N GLU A 495 4.51 -22.05 -22.83
CA GLU A 495 4.63 -23.51 -22.66
C GLU A 495 3.33 -24.15 -22.18
N ILE A 496 2.67 -23.53 -21.19
CA ILE A 496 1.36 -23.98 -20.70
C ILE A 496 0.32 -24.01 -21.84
N LEU A 497 0.31 -22.98 -22.69
CA LEU A 497 -0.57 -22.96 -23.85
C LEU A 497 -0.22 -24.08 -24.83
N LEU A 498 1.05 -24.24 -25.20
CA LEU A 498 1.49 -25.27 -26.15
C LEU A 498 1.13 -26.69 -25.67
N ASP A 499 1.22 -26.95 -24.38
CA ASP A 499 0.82 -28.24 -23.78
C ASP A 499 -0.68 -28.50 -23.86
N SER A 500 -1.49 -27.45 -23.95
CA SER A 500 -2.96 -27.58 -24.10
C SER A 500 -3.41 -27.81 -25.54
N LEU A 501 -2.54 -27.58 -26.53
CA LEU A 501 -2.82 -27.72 -27.95
C LEU A 501 -2.85 -29.19 -28.40
N VAL A 502 -3.52 -29.46 -29.51
CA VAL A 502 -3.66 -30.82 -30.05
C VAL A 502 -2.39 -31.23 -30.80
N GLU A 503 -1.90 -32.43 -30.52
CA GLU A 503 -0.84 -33.11 -31.28
C GLU A 503 -1.49 -33.91 -32.42
N ASP A 504 -0.85 -33.95 -33.61
CA ASP A 504 -1.42 -34.49 -34.85
C ASP A 504 -2.22 -35.78 -34.66
N ARG A 505 -3.56 -35.67 -34.70
CA ARG A 505 -4.35 -36.67 -35.42
C ARG A 505 -4.52 -36.13 -36.81
N LYS A 506 -4.06 -36.89 -37.81
CA LYS A 506 -4.58 -36.81 -39.18
C LYS A 506 -6.08 -36.57 -39.05
N MET A 507 -6.56 -35.42 -39.53
CA MET A 507 -7.97 -35.27 -39.85
C MET A 507 -8.25 -36.34 -40.91
N SER A 508 -8.69 -37.53 -40.46
CA SER A 508 -9.36 -38.46 -41.34
C SER A 508 -10.62 -37.75 -41.77
N VAL A 509 -10.59 -37.25 -43.00
CA VAL A 509 -11.79 -36.94 -43.77
C VAL A 509 -12.65 -38.20 -43.74
N ALA A 510 -13.82 -38.08 -43.13
CA ALA A 510 -14.97 -38.92 -43.35
C ALA A 510 -16.19 -38.01 -43.36
#